data_AF-A0A1H1PQL6-F1
#
_entry.id   AF-A0A1H1PQL6-F1
#
_cell.length_a   1.000
_cell.length_b   1.000
_cell.length_c   1.000
_cell.angle_alpha   90.00
_cell.angle_beta   90.00
_cell.angle_gamma   90.00
#
_symmetry.space_group_name_H-M   'P 1'
#
loop_
_entity.id
_entity.type
_entity.pdbx_description
1 polymer ?
#
loop_
_entity_poly.entity_id
_entity_poly.type
_entity_poly.pdbx_seq_one_letter_code
_entity_poly.pdbx_strand_id
1 'polypeptide(L)' 'MGRIGSSADNALAESVNAALKRETLQGAKRWDTAAQCRREVFRWLIRYNSRRRHSGLGYRAPVDFEFDCASMMDLAA' A
#
# COMPACT_ATOMS: atom_id res chain seq x y z
N MET A 1 -8.56 -12.44 25.09
CA MET A 1 -9.20 -11.95 23.84
C MET A 1 -8.38 -10.76 23.34
N GLY A 2 -7.36 -11.02 22.50
CA GLY A 2 -6.35 -10.03 22.11
C GLY A 2 -6.95 -8.88 21.29
N ARG A 3 -6.37 -7.68 21.40
CA ARG A 3 -6.79 -6.48 20.67
C ARG A 3 -6.52 -6.65 19.17
N ILE A 4 -7.46 -7.30 18.49
CA ILE A 4 -7.55 -7.36 17.03
C ILE A 4 -7.68 -5.90 16.54
N GLY A 5 -6.95 -5.59 15.47
CA GLY A 5 -6.59 -4.25 14.99
C GLY A 5 -7.62 -3.15 15.23
N SER A 6 -7.10 -1.97 15.60
CA SER A 6 -7.89 -0.74 15.62
C SER A 6 -8.72 -0.60 14.34
N SER A 7 -9.91 -0.02 14.42
CA SER A 7 -10.73 0.27 13.24
C SER A 7 -9.97 1.04 12.16
N ALA A 8 -8.97 1.83 12.55
CA ALA A 8 -8.05 2.52 11.64
C ALA A 8 -7.15 1.56 10.85
N ASP A 9 -6.63 0.51 11.48
CA ASP A 9 -5.80 -0.52 10.85
C ASP A 9 -6.63 -1.35 9.85
N ASN A 10 -7.84 -1.73 10.26
CA ASN A 10 -8.78 -2.40 9.37
C ASN A 10 -9.18 -1.53 8.17
N ALA A 11 -9.51 -0.26 8.39
CA ALA A 11 -9.85 0.67 7.30
C ALA A 11 -8.68 0.88 6.32
N LEU A 12 -7.45 0.93 6.82
CA LEU A 12 -6.25 1.00 5.99
C LEU A 12 -6.10 -0.27 5.15
N ALA A 13 -6.18 -1.45 5.77
CA ALA A 13 -6.10 -2.73 5.08
C ALA A 13 -7.20 -2.89 4.01
N GLU A 14 -8.43 -2.48 4.32
CA GLU A 14 -9.54 -2.47 3.37
C GLU A 14 -9.28 -1.55 2.19
N SER A 15 -8.72 -0.35 2.43
CA SER A 15 -8.40 0.61 1.37
C SER A 15 -7.32 0.09 0.42
N VAL A 16 -6.29 -0.59 0.94
CA VAL A 16 -5.23 -1.23 0.14
C VAL A 16 -5.81 -2.36 -0.70
N ASN A 17 -6.64 -3.22 -0.10
CA ASN A 17 -7.28 -4.34 -0.80
C ASN A 17 -8.24 -3.85 -1.91
N ALA A 18 -8.98 -2.77 -1.67
CA ALA A 18 -9.86 -2.17 -2.66
C ALA A 18 -9.06 -1.57 -3.83
N ALA A 19 -7.97 -0.86 -3.54
CA ALA A 19 -7.08 -0.29 -4.57
C ALA A 19 -6.42 -1.39 -5.41
N LEU A 20 -5.89 -2.44 -4.76
CA LEU A 20 -5.29 -3.59 -5.43
C LEU A 20 -6.26 -4.19 -6.44
N LYS A 21 -7.46 -4.57 -5.99
CA LYS A 21 -8.47 -5.19 -6.86
C LYS A 21 -8.87 -4.24 -7.99
N ARG A 22 -9.12 -2.96 -7.69
CA ARG A 22 -9.51 -1.98 -8.71
C ARG A 22 -8.46 -1.82 -9.80
N GLU A 23 -7.18 -1.77 -9.45
CA GLU A 23 -6.11 -1.43 -10.41
C GLU A 23 -5.50 -2.67 -11.10
N THR A 24 -5.53 -3.84 -10.45
CA THR A 24 -4.97 -5.07 -11.02
C THR A 24 -6.02 -5.95 -11.72
N LEU A 25 -7.29 -5.90 -11.30
CA LEU A 25 -8.38 -6.72 -11.85
C LEU A 25 -9.37 -5.91 -12.72
N GLN A 26 -9.08 -4.64 -13.02
CA GLN A 26 -9.96 -3.83 -13.88
C GLN A 26 -10.12 -4.48 -15.26
N GLY A 27 -11.36 -4.50 -15.77
CA GLY A 27 -11.63 -4.88 -17.16
C GLY A 27 -11.50 -6.37 -17.50
N ALA A 28 -11.79 -7.27 -16.55
CA ALA A 28 -11.77 -8.72 -16.73
C ALA A 28 -10.37 -9.34 -16.95
N LYS A 29 -9.31 -8.70 -16.44
CA LYS A 29 -7.96 -9.27 -16.43
C LYS A 29 -7.95 -10.54 -15.57
N ARG A 30 -7.87 -11.71 -16.23
CA ARG A 30 -7.66 -13.01 -15.59
C ARG A 30 -6.20 -13.38 -15.76
N TRP A 31 -5.56 -13.83 -14.69
CA TRP A 31 -4.21 -14.38 -14.80
C TRP A 31 -4.29 -15.86 -15.13
N ASP A 32 -3.50 -16.26 -16.12
CA ASP A 32 -3.44 -17.65 -16.57
C ASP A 32 -2.72 -18.55 -15.54
N THR A 33 -1.79 -17.97 -14.79
CA THR A 33 -1.02 -18.68 -13.76
C THR A 33 -0.88 -17.88 -12.46
N ALA A 34 -0.74 -18.60 -11.35
CA ALA A 34 -0.45 -18.00 -10.05
C ALA A 34 0.88 -17.22 -10.03
N ALA A 35 1.88 -17.64 -10.81
CA ALA A 35 3.15 -16.95 -10.92
C ALA A 35 3.01 -15.57 -11.59
N GLN A 36 2.18 -15.47 -12.64
CA GLN A 36 1.88 -14.21 -13.30
C GLN A 36 1.14 -13.26 -12.35
N CYS A 37 0.14 -13.77 -11.63
CA CYS A 37 -0.58 -13.02 -10.60
C CYS A 37 0.40 -12.43 -9.56
N ARG A 38 1.26 -13.26 -8.96
CA ARG A 38 2.23 -12.82 -7.95
C ARG A 38 3.17 -11.73 -8.49
N ARG A 39 3.64 -11.85 -9.74
CA ARG A 39 4.52 -10.85 -10.36
C ARG A 39 3.80 -9.52 -10.57
N GLU A 40 2.57 -9.56 -11.08
CA GLU A 40 1.76 -8.35 -11.30
C GLU A 40 1.38 -7.67 -9.98
N VAL A 41 0.98 -8.45 -8.97
CA VAL A 41 0.70 -7.96 -7.61
C VAL A 41 1.95 -7.35 -6.99
N PHE A 42 3.11 -8.01 -7.10
CA PHE A 42 4.36 -7.47 -6.58
C PHE A 42 4.75 -6.16 -7.28
N ARG A 43 4.64 -6.10 -8.60
CA ARG A 43 4.87 -4.87 -9.37
C ARG A 43 3.91 -3.75 -8.94
N TRP A 44 2.64 -4.08 -8.71
CA TRP A 44 1.66 -3.13 -8.20
C TRP A 44 2.03 -2.64 -6.78
N LEU A 45 2.42 -3.55 -5.89
CA LEU A 45 2.81 -3.25 -4.52
C LEU A 45 4.01 -2.30 -4.46
N ILE A 46 5.03 -2.54 -5.28
CA ILE A 46 6.19 -1.65 -5.38
C ILE A 46 5.74 -0.26 -5.86
N ARG A 47 4.89 -0.17 -6.89
CA ARG A 47 4.38 1.11 -7.37
C ARG A 47 3.53 1.83 -6.31
N TYR A 48 2.73 1.09 -5.56
CA TYR A 48 1.90 1.63 -4.47
C TYR A 48 2.78 2.29 -3.41
N ASN A 49 3.83 1.61 -2.94
CA ASN A 49 4.68 2.13 -1.87
C ASN A 49 5.71 3.18 -2.33
N SER A 50 6.17 3.12 -3.59
CA SER A 50 7.26 3.99 -4.08
C SER A 50 6.81 5.17 -4.93
N ARG A 51 5.60 5.17 -5.48
CA ARG A 51 5.17 6.19 -6.46
C ARG A 51 3.77 6.73 -6.24
N ARG A 52 2.86 5.97 -5.62
CA ARG A 52 1.49 6.41 -5.42
C ARG A 52 1.48 7.49 -4.35
N ARG A 53 0.92 8.65 -4.68
CA ARG A 53 0.74 9.75 -3.72
C ARG A 53 -0.57 9.56 -2.97
N HIS A 54 -0.52 9.65 -1.65
CA HIS A 54 -1.68 9.50 -0.78
C HIS A 54 -2.08 10.85 -0.20
N SER A 55 -3.34 11.25 -0.35
CA SER A 55 -3.85 12.50 0.24
C SER A 55 -3.68 12.51 1.76
N GLY A 56 -3.85 11.37 2.42
CA GLY A 56 -3.61 11.21 3.86
C GLY A 56 -2.14 11.38 4.30
N LEU A 57 -1.18 11.32 3.36
CA LEU A 57 0.26 11.52 3.63
C LEU A 57 0.77 12.88 3.10
N GLY A 58 -0.14 13.82 2.80
CA GLY A 58 0.22 15.09 2.20
C GLY A 58 0.66 14.97 0.74
N TYR A 59 0.05 14.06 -0.02
CA TYR A 59 0.39 13.76 -1.41
C TYR A 59 1.82 13.24 -1.61
N ARG A 60 2.36 12.54 -0.61
CA ARG A 60 3.65 11.85 -0.68
C ARG A 60 3.47 10.35 -0.89
N ALA A 61 4.50 9.67 -1.39
CA ALA A 61 4.51 8.21 -1.41
C ALA A 61 4.79 7.68 0.01
N PRO A 62 4.31 6.46 0.34
CA PRO A 62 4.56 5.86 1.66
C PRO A 62 6.05 5.82 2.02
N VAL A 63 6.91 5.43 1.08
CA VAL A 63 8.36 5.40 1.31
C VAL A 63 8.95 6.78 1.63
N ASP A 64 8.48 7.83 0.96
CA ASP A 64 8.95 9.20 1.21
C ASP A 64 8.49 9.69 2.57
N PHE A 65 7.27 9.33 2.97
CA PHE A 65 6.72 9.67 4.28
C PHE A 65 7.47 8.96 5.41
N GLU A 66 7.79 7.68 5.25
CA GLU A 66 8.57 6.92 6.24
C GLU A 66 10.01 7.43 6.35
N PHE A 67 10.65 7.80 5.23
CA PHE A 67 11.99 8.37 5.23
C PHE A 67 12.05 9.71 5.96
N ASP A 68 11.07 10.58 5.73
CA ASP A 68 10.93 11.89 6.41
C ASP A 68 10.65 11.70 7.91
N CYS A 69 9.77 10.77 8.27
CA CYS A 69 9.46 10.46 9.66
C CYS A 69 10.67 9.88 10.41
N ALA A 70 11.41 8.95 9.78
CA ALA A 70 12.64 8.39 10.32
C ALA A 70 13.73 9.46 10.48
N SER A 71 13.92 10.33 9.48
CA SER A 71 14.85 11.45 9.57
C SER A 71 14.46 12.45 10.67
N MET A 72 13.17 12.68 10.89
CA MET A 72 12.67 13.56 11.95
C MET A 72 12.88 12.95 13.34
N MET A 73 12.72 11.64 13.48
CA MET A 73 13.01 10.92 14.73
C MET A 73 14.50 10.90 15.05
N ASP A 74 15.37 10.76 14.04
CA ASP A 74 16.84 10.79 14.21
C ASP A 74 17.34 12.18 14.61
N LEU A 75 16.74 13.26 14.09
CA LEU A 75 17.06 14.63 14.48
C LEU A 75 16.58 15.01 15.91
N ALA A 76 15.64 14.25 16.47
CA ALA A 76 15.05 14.49 17.78
C ALA A 76 15.70 13.66 18.91
N ALA A 77 16.68 12.80 18.58
CA ALA A 77 17.45 11.97 19.50
C ALA A 77 18.82 12.61 19.81
#